data_AF-A0A9E6V117-F1
#
_entry.id   AF-A0A9E6V117-F1
#
_cell.length_a   1.000
_cell.length_b   1.000
_cell.length_c   1.000
_cell.angle_alpha   90.00
_cell.angle_beta   90.00
_cell.angle_gamma   90.00
#
_symmetry.space_group_name_H-M   'P 1'
#
loop_
_entity.id
_entity.type
_entity.pdbx_description
1 polymer ?
#
loop_
_entity_poly.entity_id
_entity_poly.type
_entity_poly.pdbx_seq_one_letter_code
_entity_poly.pdbx_strand_id
1 'polypeptide(L)'
;MNDLLVSIITGVVAFGATNIDDLLILLVFFAQVDDNFRPWQVVLGQYLGFTVLIILSLPGLFGGLILPANLIGLLGLIPIAIGINILVNYEVDISAEILPQPTPNSSSNEGFFFNTNIYTVAIITVANGSDNISIYIPLFSSIKLDIFFIILALYFCLLMGLCYVGYKLTHQRKIAQFLTEYGSYFVPFVLMGLGVVIIYKSQALGLVKLLAICICLFVLIKKNN
;
A
#
# COMPACT_ATOMS: atom_id res chain seq x y z
N MET A 1 -1.90 1.24 -27.33
CA MET A 1 -2.81 1.12 -26.16
C MET A 1 -2.70 2.43 -25.41
N ASN A 2 -3.82 3.13 -25.12
CA ASN A 2 -3.78 4.47 -24.52
C ASN A 2 -2.95 4.46 -23.23
N ASP A 3 -1.93 5.32 -23.13
CA ASP A 3 -1.07 5.45 -21.94
C ASP A 3 -1.88 5.63 -20.65
N LEU A 4 -3.05 6.25 -20.76
CA LEU A 4 -4.03 6.38 -19.69
C LEU A 4 -4.53 5.03 -19.17
N LEU A 5 -4.90 4.11 -20.05
CA LEU A 5 -5.41 2.78 -19.67
C LEU A 5 -4.33 1.97 -18.96
N VAL A 6 -3.08 2.04 -19.45
CA VAL A 6 -1.94 1.39 -18.79
C VAL A 6 -1.78 1.97 -17.39
N SER A 7 -1.76 3.29 -17.24
CA SER A 7 -1.61 3.93 -15.93
C SER A 7 -2.75 3.62 -14.96
N ILE A 8 -4.00 3.56 -15.44
CA ILE A 8 -5.16 3.15 -14.61
C ILE A 8 -4.99 1.72 -14.12
N ILE A 9 -4.66 0.77 -15.01
CA ILE A 9 -4.44 -0.62 -14.63
C ILE A 9 -3.30 -0.71 -13.62
N THR A 10 -2.17 -0.04 -13.90
CA THR A 10 -1.02 0.02 -13.00
C THR A 10 -1.41 0.60 -11.63
N GLY A 11 -2.25 1.64 -11.59
CA GLY A 11 -2.77 2.23 -10.35
C GLY A 11 -3.67 1.28 -9.57
N VAL A 12 -4.64 0.63 -10.22
CA VAL A 12 -5.52 -0.38 -9.57
C VAL A 12 -4.67 -1.50 -8.97
N VAL A 13 -3.71 -1.99 -9.74
CA VAL A 13 -2.82 -3.07 -9.36
C VAL A 13 -1.90 -2.66 -8.19
N ALA A 14 -1.33 -1.46 -8.23
CA ALA A 14 -0.51 -0.93 -7.15
C ALA A 14 -1.33 -0.73 -5.86
N PHE A 15 -2.52 -0.12 -5.96
CA PHE A 15 -3.43 0.05 -4.82
C PHE A 15 -3.81 -1.30 -4.21
N GLY A 16 -4.19 -2.28 -5.04
CA GLY A 16 -4.54 -3.61 -4.56
C GLY A 16 -3.38 -4.31 -3.86
N ALA A 17 -2.17 -4.18 -4.39
CA ALA A 17 -0.98 -4.81 -3.82
C ALA A 17 -0.57 -4.25 -2.46
N THR A 18 -0.74 -2.94 -2.22
CA THR A 18 -0.32 -2.31 -0.97
C THR A 18 -1.43 -2.21 0.08
N ASN A 19 -2.70 -2.37 -0.30
CA ASN A 19 -3.82 -2.21 0.65
C ASN A 19 -4.50 -3.56 0.99
N ILE A 20 -3.87 -4.69 0.66
CA ILE A 20 -4.45 -5.99 0.98
C ILE A 20 -4.37 -6.31 2.47
N ASP A 21 -3.32 -5.86 3.15
CA ASP A 21 -3.13 -6.06 4.59
C ASP A 21 -3.99 -5.06 5.40
N ASP A 22 -4.24 -3.87 4.85
CA ASP A 22 -5.20 -2.90 5.39
C ASP A 22 -6.61 -3.51 5.52
N LEU A 23 -6.97 -4.49 4.69
CA LEU A 23 -8.25 -5.19 4.83
C LEU A 23 -8.37 -5.88 6.20
N LEU A 24 -7.30 -6.51 6.69
CA LEU A 24 -7.30 -7.16 8.00
C LEU A 24 -7.45 -6.14 9.13
N ILE A 25 -6.72 -5.03 9.04
CA ILE A 25 -6.82 -3.92 10.01
C ILE A 25 -8.24 -3.35 10.03
N LEU A 26 -8.84 -3.11 8.86
CA LEU A 26 -10.21 -2.62 8.73
C LEU A 26 -11.23 -3.58 9.35
N LEU A 27 -11.07 -4.89 9.19
CA LEU A 27 -11.96 -5.88 9.82
C LEU A 27 -11.89 -5.81 11.33
N VAL A 28 -10.69 -5.65 11.89
CA VAL A 28 -10.49 -5.55 13.33
C VAL A 28 -11.18 -4.30 13.87
N PHE A 29 -11.05 -3.16 13.18
CA PHE A 29 -11.75 -1.94 13.56
C PHE A 29 -13.26 -2.04 13.40
N PHE A 30 -13.77 -2.54 12.26
CA PHE A 30 -15.20 -2.69 12.06
C PHE A 30 -15.84 -3.72 13.01
N ALA A 31 -15.08 -4.71 13.49
CA ALA A 31 -15.55 -5.64 14.51
C ALA A 31 -15.61 -5.06 15.93
N GLN A 32 -14.90 -3.95 16.18
CA GLN A 32 -14.93 -3.22 17.46
C GLN A 32 -16.01 -2.14 17.50
N VAL A 33 -16.78 -1.97 16.42
CA VAL A 33 -17.86 -0.98 16.35
C VAL A 33 -18.93 -1.29 17.40
N ASP A 34 -19.26 -0.28 18.20
CA ASP A 34 -20.27 -0.30 19.26
C ASP A 34 -21.00 1.06 19.34
N ASP A 35 -21.73 1.31 20.43
CA ASP A 35 -22.48 2.57 20.61
C ASP A 35 -21.58 3.82 20.66
N ASN A 36 -20.32 3.67 21.06
CA ASN A 36 -19.32 4.74 21.18
C ASN A 36 -18.37 4.82 19.98
N PHE A 37 -18.19 3.71 19.25
CA PHE A 37 -17.35 3.62 18.06
C PHE A 37 -18.18 3.21 16.84
N ARG A 38 -18.53 4.18 15.99
CA ARG A 38 -19.39 3.99 14.82
C ARG A 38 -18.59 3.70 13.55
N PRO A 39 -19.16 3.00 12.55
CA PRO A 39 -18.45 2.66 11.31
C PRO A 39 -17.91 3.87 10.55
N TRP A 40 -18.60 5.01 10.57
CA TRP A 40 -18.13 6.22 9.89
C TRP A 40 -16.82 6.76 10.48
N GLN A 41 -16.52 6.49 11.75
CA GLN A 41 -15.26 6.90 12.39
C GLN A 41 -14.08 6.07 11.87
N VAL A 42 -14.30 4.76 11.62
CA VAL A 42 -13.32 3.90 10.94
C VAL A 42 -13.04 4.43 9.55
N VAL A 43 -14.09 4.71 8.78
CA VAL A 43 -13.95 5.26 7.42
C VAL A 43 -13.20 6.59 7.45
N LEU A 44 -13.57 7.52 8.33
CA LEU A 44 -12.89 8.82 8.40
C LEU A 44 -11.42 8.67 8.80
N GLY A 45 -11.12 7.79 9.76
CA GLY A 45 -9.75 7.50 10.18
C GLY A 45 -8.91 6.93 9.04
N GLN A 46 -9.45 5.98 8.27
CA GLN A 46 -8.78 5.42 7.10
C GLN A 46 -8.51 6.49 6.05
N TYR A 47 -9.49 7.36 5.75
CA TYR A 47 -9.29 8.45 4.79
C TYR A 47 -8.23 9.45 5.27
N LEU A 48 -8.20 9.79 6.56
CA LEU A 48 -7.18 10.67 7.14
C LEU A 48 -5.79 10.03 7.04
N GLY A 49 -5.63 8.78 7.47
CA GLY A 49 -4.37 8.06 7.41
C GLY A 49 -3.88 7.89 5.97
N PHE A 50 -4.75 7.45 5.07
CA PHE A 50 -4.41 7.29 3.66
C PHE A 50 -4.04 8.63 3.00
N THR A 51 -4.70 9.74 3.37
CA THR A 51 -4.32 11.07 2.89
C THR A 51 -2.89 11.43 3.31
N VAL A 52 -2.49 11.09 4.54
CA VAL A 52 -1.11 11.28 4.99
C VAL A 52 -0.14 10.43 4.17
N LEU A 53 -0.47 9.17 3.88
CA LEU A 53 0.36 8.31 3.01
C LEU A 53 0.54 8.90 1.61
N ILE A 54 -0.53 9.47 1.02
CA ILE A 54 -0.45 10.16 -0.27
C ILE A 54 0.47 11.38 -0.18
N ILE A 55 0.32 12.21 0.86
CA ILE A 55 1.18 13.39 1.07
C ILE A 55 2.66 12.97 1.18
N LEU A 56 2.95 11.92 1.96
CA LEU A 56 4.30 11.37 2.10
C LEU A 56 4.85 10.79 0.79
N SER A 57 3.99 10.42 -0.14
CA SER A 57 4.35 9.90 -1.46
C SER A 57 4.53 10.98 -2.53
N LEU A 58 4.06 12.22 -2.29
CA LEU A 58 4.20 13.35 -3.23
C LEU A 58 5.63 13.69 -3.65
N PRO A 59 6.69 13.46 -2.84
CA PRO A 59 8.07 13.61 -3.31
C PRO A 59 8.35 12.82 -4.59
N GLY A 60 7.66 11.69 -4.83
CA GLY A 60 7.74 10.96 -6.10
C GLY A 60 7.25 11.78 -7.29
N LEU A 61 6.13 12.50 -7.13
CA LEU A 61 5.57 13.35 -8.18
C LEU A 61 6.51 14.51 -8.55
N PHE A 62 7.05 15.20 -7.54
CA PHE A 62 8.03 16.28 -7.76
C PHE A 62 9.36 15.72 -8.29
N GLY A 63 9.77 14.54 -7.82
CA GLY A 63 10.92 13.81 -8.34
C GLY A 63 10.77 13.53 -9.83
N GLY A 64 9.57 13.15 -10.30
CA GLY A 64 9.27 12.97 -11.72
C GLY A 64 9.42 14.23 -12.58
N LEU A 65 9.33 15.43 -11.99
CA LEU A 65 9.51 16.71 -12.68
C LEU A 65 10.98 17.14 -12.78
N ILE A 66 11.83 16.68 -11.86
CA ILE A 66 13.22 17.14 -11.70
C ILE A 66 14.21 16.09 -12.21
N LEU A 67 13.90 14.80 -12.01
CA LEU A 67 14.81 13.69 -12.31
C LEU A 67 14.77 13.30 -13.80
N PRO A 68 15.91 12.92 -14.38
CA PRO A 68 15.95 12.34 -15.72
C PRO A 68 15.22 10.98 -15.75
N ALA A 69 14.65 10.64 -16.91
CA ALA A 69 13.91 9.40 -17.12
C ALA A 69 14.67 8.15 -16.65
N ASN A 70 16.00 8.11 -16.85
CA ASN A 70 16.84 6.99 -16.42
C ASN A 70 16.83 6.77 -14.90
N LEU A 71 16.83 7.85 -14.11
CA LEU A 71 16.76 7.74 -12.65
C LEU A 71 15.37 7.32 -12.21
N ILE A 72 14.32 7.87 -12.83
CA ILE A 72 12.92 7.47 -12.57
C ILE A 72 12.73 5.97 -12.81
N GLY A 73 13.27 5.44 -13.90
CA GLY A 73 13.20 4.01 -14.18
C GLY A 73 13.88 3.18 -13.08
N LEU A 74 14.99 3.66 -12.53
CA LEU A 74 15.70 2.97 -11.45
C LEU A 74 14.85 2.85 -10.17
N LEU A 75 13.92 3.77 -9.91
CA LEU A 75 12.96 3.61 -8.80
C LEU A 75 12.09 2.37 -8.96
N GLY A 76 11.89 1.85 -10.18
CA GLY A 76 11.19 0.58 -10.43
C GLY A 76 11.91 -0.63 -9.83
N LEU A 77 13.19 -0.53 -9.47
CA LEU A 77 13.89 -1.57 -8.71
C LEU A 77 13.37 -1.72 -7.28
N ILE A 78 12.78 -0.68 -6.69
CA ILE A 78 12.20 -0.72 -5.34
C ILE A 78 11.04 -1.74 -5.28
N PRO A 79 9.97 -1.63 -6.10
CA PRO A 79 8.92 -2.65 -6.16
C PRO A 79 9.44 -4.06 -6.48
N ILE A 80 10.45 -4.18 -7.35
CA ILE A 80 11.06 -5.48 -7.68
C ILE A 80 11.76 -6.07 -6.46
N ALA A 81 12.56 -5.28 -5.74
CA ALA A 81 13.26 -5.72 -4.55
C ALA A 81 12.30 -6.14 -3.45
N ILE A 82 11.21 -5.40 -3.23
CA ILE A 82 10.15 -5.75 -2.28
C ILE A 82 9.48 -7.07 -2.70
N GLY A 83 9.10 -7.23 -3.96
CA GLY A 83 8.50 -8.47 -4.45
C GLY A 83 9.42 -9.68 -4.31
N ILE A 84 10.72 -9.52 -4.57
CA ILE A 84 11.71 -10.58 -4.34
C ILE A 84 11.85 -10.87 -2.84
N ASN A 85 11.90 -9.84 -2.00
CA ASN A 85 12.02 -9.99 -0.56
C ASN A 85 10.85 -10.81 0.02
N ILE A 86 9.62 -10.48 -0.36
CA ILE A 86 8.42 -11.22 0.06
C ILE A 86 8.48 -12.70 -0.38
N LEU A 87 8.98 -12.99 -1.59
CA LEU A 87 9.12 -14.37 -2.07
C LEU A 87 10.20 -15.17 -1.35
N VAL A 88 11.31 -14.53 -1.00
CA VAL A 88 12.43 -15.19 -0.31
C VAL A 88 12.13 -15.37 1.18
N ASN A 89 11.46 -14.39 1.78
CA ASN A 89 11.13 -14.32 3.20
C ASN A 89 9.72 -14.81 3.47
N TYR A 90 9.18 -15.67 2.61
CA TYR A 90 7.82 -16.23 2.71
C TYR A 90 7.70 -17.25 3.87
N GLU A 91 8.42 -17.03 4.98
CA GLU A 91 8.17 -17.72 6.23
C GLU A 91 6.88 -17.17 6.81
N VAL A 92 5.83 -17.96 6.58
CA VAL A 92 4.53 -18.01 7.25
C VAL A 92 4.50 -17.26 8.58
N ASP A 93 4.24 -15.95 8.52
CA ASP A 93 3.91 -15.13 9.68
C ASP A 93 2.43 -15.33 10.05
N ILE A 94 2.01 -16.59 10.20
CA ILE A 94 0.67 -16.93 10.72
C ILE A 94 0.65 -16.82 12.25
N SER A 95 1.78 -16.53 12.90
CA SER A 95 1.85 -16.45 14.36
C SER A 95 2.19 -15.05 14.85
N ALA A 96 1.11 -14.29 15.07
CA ALA A 96 1.01 -13.29 16.13
C ALA A 96 1.88 -12.03 15.98
N GLU A 97 1.46 -11.10 15.12
CA GLU A 97 1.63 -9.68 15.44
C GLU A 97 0.32 -8.89 15.30
N ILE A 98 -0.22 -8.56 16.47
CA ILE A 98 -1.02 -7.37 16.76
C ILE A 98 -2.39 -7.33 16.08
N LEU A 99 -3.33 -8.11 16.63
CA LEU A 99 -4.66 -7.53 16.86
C LEU A 99 -4.44 -6.32 17.78
N PRO A 100 -4.66 -5.07 17.34
CA PRO A 100 -4.56 -3.94 18.25
C PRO A 100 -5.66 -4.11 19.28
N GLN A 101 -5.32 -4.47 20.51
CA GLN A 101 -6.18 -4.17 21.64
C GLN A 101 -5.96 -2.70 21.95
N PRO A 102 -6.97 -1.82 21.76
CA PRO A 102 -6.86 -0.47 22.27
C PRO A 102 -6.87 -0.59 23.79
N THR A 103 -5.73 -0.35 24.43
CA THR A 103 -5.65 -0.28 25.89
C THR A 103 -6.53 0.86 26.38
N PRO A 104 -7.58 0.61 27.19
CA PRO A 104 -8.39 1.67 27.75
C PRO A 104 -7.74 2.07 29.08
N ASN A 105 -6.58 2.75 29.06
CA ASN A 105 -6.00 3.36 30.27
C ASN A 105 -4.88 4.34 29.92
N SER A 106 -5.26 5.58 29.65
CA SER A 106 -4.39 6.73 29.87
C SER A 106 -5.19 7.76 30.66
N SER A 107 -4.87 7.78 31.94
CA SER A 107 -5.28 8.74 32.96
C SER A 107 -5.42 10.18 32.46
N SER A 108 -6.58 10.77 32.78
CA SER A 108 -6.78 12.18 33.17
C SER A 108 -5.74 13.19 32.70
N ASN A 109 -6.03 13.90 31.62
CA ASN A 109 -5.75 15.33 31.53
C ASN A 109 -6.79 15.99 30.64
N GLU A 110 -7.45 17.00 31.21
CA GLU A 110 -8.46 17.83 30.58
C GLU A 110 -7.83 18.68 29.46
N GLY A 111 -8.28 18.50 28.23
CA GLY A 111 -7.87 19.34 27.10
C GLY A 111 -7.97 18.63 25.76
N PHE A 112 -8.97 19.01 24.95
CA PHE A 112 -9.32 18.50 23.62
C PHE A 112 -10.03 17.14 23.58
N PHE A 113 -11.36 17.17 23.53
CA PHE A 113 -12.22 16.07 23.08
C PHE A 113 -12.06 15.85 21.56
N PHE A 114 -10.86 15.49 21.12
CA PHE A 114 -10.66 14.89 19.80
C PHE A 114 -11.15 13.44 19.85
N ASN A 115 -11.82 13.01 18.80
CA ASN A 115 -12.45 11.71 18.71
C ASN A 115 -11.35 10.62 18.62
N THR A 116 -10.85 10.16 19.77
CA THR A 116 -9.67 9.27 19.92
C THR A 116 -9.66 8.15 18.90
N ASN A 117 -10.82 7.54 18.66
CA ASN A 117 -10.96 6.39 17.77
C ASN A 117 -10.61 6.71 16.31
N ILE A 118 -10.90 7.91 15.82
CA ILE A 118 -10.59 8.33 14.43
C ILE A 118 -9.08 8.48 14.24
N TYR A 119 -8.41 9.11 15.22
CA TYR A 119 -6.97 9.31 15.20
C TYR A 119 -6.23 7.98 15.38
N THR A 120 -6.72 7.07 16.22
CA THR A 120 -6.17 5.73 16.36
C THR A 120 -6.19 4.98 15.03
N VAL A 121 -7.32 4.98 14.31
CA VAL A 121 -7.42 4.34 12.98
C VAL A 121 -6.45 5.00 12.00
N ALA A 122 -6.39 6.33 11.96
CA ALA A 122 -5.48 7.06 11.07
C ALA A 122 -4.00 6.76 11.35
N ILE A 123 -3.59 6.74 12.61
CA ILE A 123 -2.21 6.44 13.02
C ILE A 123 -1.83 5.01 12.65
N ILE A 124 -2.72 4.03 12.89
CA ILE A 124 -2.47 2.64 12.52
C ILE A 124 -2.38 2.49 10.99
N THR A 125 -3.24 3.19 10.25
CA THR A 125 -3.16 3.23 8.77
C THR A 125 -1.81 3.76 8.29
N VAL A 126 -1.32 4.86 8.89
CA VAL A 126 -0.01 5.44 8.53
C VAL A 126 1.14 4.51 8.92
N ALA A 127 1.05 3.86 10.09
CA ALA A 127 2.05 2.92 10.54
C ALA A 127 2.14 1.69 9.63
N ASN A 128 1.00 1.21 9.12
CA ASN A 128 0.95 0.07 8.20
C ASN A 128 1.37 0.44 6.77
N GLY A 129 1.02 1.63 6.29
CA GLY A 129 1.20 2.04 4.89
C GLY A 129 2.62 2.38 4.43
N SER A 130 3.64 1.76 5.03
CA SER A 130 5.03 1.94 4.61
C SER A 130 5.28 1.39 3.20
N ASP A 131 4.61 0.29 2.86
CA ASP A 131 4.57 -0.29 1.53
C ASP A 131 3.84 0.64 0.54
N ASN A 132 2.72 1.27 0.91
CA ASN A 132 2.06 2.31 0.10
C ASN A 132 3.06 3.40 -0.31
N ILE A 133 3.83 3.94 0.64
CA ILE A 133 4.82 5.00 0.34
C ILE A 133 5.91 4.47 -0.59
N SER A 134 6.47 3.30 -0.30
CA SER A 134 7.56 2.69 -1.06
C SER A 134 7.19 2.40 -2.52
N ILE A 135 5.90 2.13 -2.78
CA ILE A 135 5.37 1.81 -4.11
C ILE A 135 4.82 3.05 -4.83
N TYR A 136 4.17 3.95 -4.11
CA TYR A 136 3.56 5.15 -4.70
C TYR A 136 4.61 6.18 -5.12
N ILE A 137 5.75 6.30 -4.43
CA ILE A 137 6.83 7.21 -4.84
C ILE A 137 7.34 6.87 -6.27
N PRO A 138 7.79 5.64 -6.57
CA PRO A 138 8.15 5.22 -7.92
C PRO A 138 7.02 5.44 -8.94
N LEU A 139 5.79 5.06 -8.58
CA LEU A 139 4.65 5.20 -9.48
C LEU A 139 4.37 6.66 -9.84
N PHE A 140 4.28 7.54 -8.85
CA PHE A 140 4.02 8.97 -9.05
C PHE A 140 5.14 9.67 -9.82
N SER A 141 6.38 9.20 -9.68
CA SER A 141 7.50 9.70 -10.47
C SER A 141 7.44 9.31 -11.95
N SER A 142 6.71 8.24 -12.28
CA SER A 142 6.60 7.69 -13.64
C SER A 142 5.40 8.21 -14.46
N ILE A 143 4.54 9.03 -13.84
CA ILE A 143 3.32 9.56 -14.46
C ILE A 143 3.32 11.09 -14.52
N LYS A 144 2.54 11.63 -15.46
CA LYS A 144 2.34 13.07 -15.63
C LYS A 144 1.30 13.60 -14.63
N LEU A 145 1.30 14.93 -14.42
CA LEU A 145 0.39 15.60 -13.48
C LEU A 145 -1.10 15.40 -13.79
N ASP A 146 -1.47 15.38 -15.07
CA ASP A 146 -2.85 15.11 -15.52
C ASP A 146 -3.30 13.69 -15.13
N ILE A 147 -2.45 12.69 -15.34
CA ILE A 147 -2.70 11.30 -14.94
C ILE A 147 -2.69 11.16 -13.42
N PHE A 148 -1.83 11.89 -12.71
CA PHE A 148 -1.74 11.85 -11.25
C PHE A 148 -3.08 12.16 -10.58
N PHE A 149 -3.80 13.21 -11.00
CA PHE A 149 -5.12 13.52 -10.43
C PHE A 149 -6.17 12.44 -10.70
N ILE A 150 -6.08 11.77 -11.85
CA ILE A 150 -6.95 10.62 -12.18
C ILE A 150 -6.64 9.44 -11.25
N ILE A 151 -5.35 9.13 -11.04
CA ILE A 151 -4.91 8.08 -10.12
C ILE A 151 -5.30 8.41 -8.68
N LEU A 152 -5.19 9.68 -8.27
CA LEU A 152 -5.60 10.13 -6.95
C LEU A 152 -7.10 9.92 -6.72
N ALA A 153 -7.94 10.34 -7.68
CA ALA A 153 -9.38 10.10 -7.61
C ALA A 153 -9.72 8.60 -7.60
N LEU A 154 -9.01 7.82 -8.42
CA LEU A 154 -9.13 6.36 -8.43
C LEU A 154 -8.80 5.76 -7.08
N TYR A 155 -7.71 6.18 -6.42
CA TYR A 155 -7.30 5.66 -5.12
C TYR A 155 -8.33 5.93 -4.03
N PHE A 156 -8.89 7.14 -3.97
CA PHE A 156 -9.96 7.44 -3.01
C PHE A 156 -11.27 6.71 -3.31
N CYS A 157 -11.54 6.38 -4.59
CA CYS A 157 -12.67 5.54 -4.98
C CYS A 157 -12.45 4.07 -4.55
N LEU A 158 -11.25 3.53 -4.80
CA LEU A 158 -10.88 2.18 -4.37
C LEU A 158 -10.84 2.07 -2.84
N LEU A 159 -10.39 3.11 -2.13
CA LEU A 159 -10.43 3.19 -0.67
C LEU A 159 -11.86 3.10 -0.13
N MET A 160 -12.81 3.78 -0.79
CA MET A 160 -14.23 3.64 -0.46
C MET A 160 -14.69 2.18 -0.61
N GLY A 161 -14.32 1.55 -1.73
CA GLY A 161 -14.58 0.14 -1.99
C GLY A 161 -13.96 -0.77 -0.93
N LEU A 162 -12.72 -0.51 -0.53
CA LEU A 162 -12.00 -1.28 0.48
C LEU A 162 -12.68 -1.18 1.85
N CYS A 163 -13.07 0.02 2.28
CA CYS A 163 -13.85 0.23 3.50
C CYS A 163 -15.19 -0.51 3.46
N TYR A 164 -15.89 -0.46 2.32
CA TYR A 164 -17.16 -1.17 2.14
C TYR A 164 -16.98 -2.70 2.21
N VAL A 165 -15.96 -3.22 1.54
CA VAL A 165 -15.59 -4.64 1.56
C VAL A 165 -15.23 -5.04 3.00
N GLY A 166 -14.36 -4.31 3.70
CA GLY A 166 -14.01 -4.57 5.10
C GLY A 166 -15.23 -4.60 6.03
N TYR A 167 -16.13 -3.63 5.88
CA TYR A 167 -17.38 -3.61 6.66
C TYR A 167 -18.27 -4.83 6.37
N LYS A 168 -18.42 -5.23 5.10
CA LYS A 168 -19.21 -6.41 4.73
C LYS A 168 -18.57 -7.72 5.21
N LEU A 169 -17.25 -7.83 5.14
CA LEU A 169 -16.52 -9.04 5.54
C LEU A 169 -16.35 -9.17 7.06
N THR A 170 -16.76 -8.18 7.85
CA THR A 170 -16.69 -8.25 9.33
C THR A 170 -17.42 -9.48 9.89
N HIS A 171 -18.49 -9.93 9.22
CA HIS A 171 -19.26 -11.12 9.57
C HIS A 171 -18.70 -12.43 8.98
N GLN A 172 -17.67 -12.36 8.13
CA GLN A 172 -17.11 -13.47 7.36
C GLN A 172 -15.57 -13.44 7.40
N ARG A 173 -14.99 -13.40 8.61
CA ARG A 173 -13.53 -13.28 8.81
C ARG A 173 -12.71 -14.33 8.05
N LYS A 174 -13.23 -15.54 7.88
CA LYS A 174 -12.57 -16.62 7.12
C LYS A 174 -12.33 -16.25 5.65
N ILE A 175 -13.30 -15.60 5.02
CA ILE A 175 -13.18 -15.17 3.61
C ILE A 175 -12.11 -14.09 3.50
N ALA A 176 -12.07 -13.19 4.48
CA ALA A 176 -11.11 -12.10 4.47
C ALA A 176 -9.68 -12.58 4.73
N GLN A 177 -9.50 -13.49 5.69
CA GLN A 177 -8.21 -14.16 5.92
C GLN A 177 -7.75 -14.89 4.66
N PHE A 178 -8.64 -15.63 4.00
CA PHE A 178 -8.32 -16.28 2.73
C PHE A 178 -7.95 -15.28 1.63
N LEU A 179 -8.62 -14.13 1.56
CA LEU A 179 -8.33 -13.10 0.57
C LEU A 179 -6.95 -12.48 0.80
N THR A 180 -6.59 -12.19 2.05
CA THR A 180 -5.26 -11.67 2.39
C THR A 180 -4.17 -12.72 2.24
N GLU A 181 -4.41 -13.99 2.63
CA GLU A 181 -3.43 -15.07 2.51
C GLU A 181 -3.16 -15.45 1.05
N TYR A 182 -4.21 -15.57 0.23
CA TYR A 182 -4.04 -15.86 -1.19
C TYR A 182 -3.47 -14.65 -1.94
N GLY A 183 -3.89 -13.45 -1.56
CA GLY A 183 -3.39 -12.24 -2.19
C GLY A 183 -1.94 -11.94 -1.81
N SER A 184 -1.49 -12.21 -0.59
CA SER A 184 -0.07 -12.05 -0.19
C SER A 184 0.86 -12.95 -1.02
N TYR A 185 0.37 -14.10 -1.48
CA TYR A 185 1.08 -14.94 -2.45
C TYR A 185 1.22 -14.29 -3.84
N PHE A 186 0.23 -13.49 -4.26
CA PHE A 186 0.20 -12.84 -5.58
C PHE A 186 0.88 -11.46 -5.61
N VAL A 187 0.83 -10.71 -4.51
CA VAL A 187 1.45 -9.40 -4.31
C VAL A 187 2.89 -9.32 -4.81
N PRO A 188 3.82 -10.25 -4.50
CA PRO A 188 5.20 -10.11 -4.96
C PRO A 188 5.33 -10.09 -6.50
N PHE A 189 4.54 -10.89 -7.20
CA PHE A 189 4.54 -10.92 -8.66
C PHE A 189 3.98 -9.63 -9.25
N VAL A 190 2.94 -9.09 -8.60
CA VAL A 190 2.38 -7.80 -8.95
C VAL A 190 3.40 -6.68 -8.81
N LEU A 191 4.11 -6.61 -7.68
CA LEU A 191 5.11 -5.58 -7.43
C LEU A 191 6.28 -5.69 -8.40
N MET A 192 6.77 -6.90 -8.67
CA MET A 192 7.80 -7.10 -9.70
C MET A 192 7.31 -6.63 -11.08
N GLY A 193 6.08 -6.97 -11.47
CA GLY A 193 5.49 -6.50 -12.72
C GLY A 193 5.36 -4.97 -12.79
N LEU A 194 4.92 -4.33 -11.71
CA LEU A 194 4.85 -2.88 -11.58
C LEU A 194 6.22 -2.23 -11.79
N GLY A 195 7.26 -2.75 -11.13
CA GLY A 195 8.62 -2.23 -11.28
C GLY A 195 9.17 -2.39 -12.70
N VAL A 196 8.90 -3.53 -13.36
CA VAL A 196 9.23 -3.74 -14.78
C VAL A 196 8.54 -2.71 -15.67
N VAL A 197 7.26 -2.41 -15.43
CA VAL A 197 6.51 -1.40 -16.19
C VAL A 197 7.12 -0.01 -16.05
N ILE A 198 7.51 0.37 -14.83
CA ILE A 198 8.17 1.67 -14.57
C ILE A 198 9.51 1.75 -15.32
N ILE A 199 10.36 0.72 -15.21
CA ILE A 199 11.67 0.66 -15.89
C ILE A 199 11.52 0.74 -17.41
N TYR A 200 10.56 0.01 -17.96
CA TYR A 200 10.31 -0.05 -19.40
C TYR A 200 9.81 1.30 -19.94
N LYS A 201 8.86 1.95 -19.26
CA LYS A 201 8.38 3.29 -19.64
C LYS A 201 9.49 4.34 -19.64
N SER A 202 10.39 4.24 -18.68
CA SER A 202 11.51 5.17 -18.54
C SER A 202 12.70 4.90 -19.48
N GLN A 203 12.69 3.79 -20.22
CA GLN A 203 13.82 3.32 -21.05
C GLN A 203 15.17 3.24 -20.30
N ALA A 204 15.12 3.12 -18.97
CA ALA A 204 16.29 3.26 -18.11
C ALA A 204 17.25 2.07 -18.23
N LEU A 205 16.71 0.86 -18.41
CA LEU A 205 17.47 -0.39 -18.46
C LEU A 205 16.96 -1.29 -19.59
N GLY A 206 17.89 -1.90 -20.32
CA GLY A 206 17.56 -2.99 -21.23
C GLY A 206 17.22 -4.29 -20.47
N LEU A 207 16.36 -5.13 -21.07
CA LEU A 207 15.83 -6.37 -20.48
C LEU A 207 16.93 -7.31 -19.92
N VAL A 208 18.08 -7.41 -20.60
CA VAL A 208 19.19 -8.27 -20.17
C VAL A 208 19.81 -7.78 -18.85
N LYS A 209 20.01 -6.46 -18.71
CA LYS A 209 20.54 -5.87 -17.47
C LYS A 209 19.55 -6.00 -16.34
N LEU A 210 18.26 -5.84 -16.63
CA LEU A 210 17.18 -6.02 -15.66
C LEU A 210 17.19 -7.44 -15.09
N LEU A 211 17.22 -8.46 -15.95
CA LEU A 211 17.29 -9.86 -15.53
C LEU A 211 18.54 -10.13 -14.67
N ALA A 212 19.69 -9.61 -15.06
CA ALA A 212 20.92 -9.75 -14.28
C ALA A 212 20.80 -9.12 -12.88
N ILE A 213 20.17 -7.95 -12.78
CA ILE A 213 19.92 -7.27 -11.49
C ILE A 213 18.92 -8.07 -10.65
N CYS A 214 17.82 -8.56 -11.22
CA CYS A 214 16.86 -9.39 -10.49
C CYS A 214 17.50 -10.65 -9.91
N ILE A 215 18.35 -11.34 -10.70
CA ILE A 215 19.09 -12.51 -10.23
C ILE A 215 20.06 -12.13 -9.11
N CYS A 216 20.79 -11.01 -9.27
CA CYS A 216 21.70 -10.51 -8.25
C CYS A 216 20.98 -10.17 -6.94
N LEU A 217 19.86 -9.46 -7.02
CA LEU A 217 19.00 -9.13 -5.88
C LEU A 217 18.48 -10.39 -5.19
N PHE A 218 18.01 -11.37 -5.95
CA PHE A 218 17.56 -12.65 -5.41
C PHE A 218 18.66 -13.37 -4.64
N VAL A 219 19.87 -13.45 -5.20
CA VAL A 219 21.04 -14.07 -4.54
C VAL A 219 21.46 -13.30 -3.30
N LEU A 220 21.49 -11.97 -3.36
CA LEU A 220 21.86 -11.12 -2.23
C LEU A 220 20.87 -11.22 -1.07
N ILE A 221 19.57 -11.15 -1.35
CA ILE A 221 18.51 -11.24 -0.34
C ILE A 221 18.54 -12.63 0.29
N LYS A 222 18.66 -13.69 -0.53
CA LYS A 222 18.75 -15.07 -0.02
C LYS A 222 19.99 -15.33 0.84
N LYS A 223 21.11 -14.65 0.57
CA LYS A 223 22.35 -14.79 1.35
C LYS A 223 22.29 -14.09 2.72
N ASN A 224 21.41 -13.11 2.86
CA ASN A 224 21.30 -12.29 4.05
C ASN A 224 20.31 -12.85 5.10
N ASN A 225 19.69 -13.99 4.80
CA ASN A 225 18.92 -14.84 5.71
C ASN A 225 19.71 -16.11 6.00
#